data_AF-A0A528D7L5-F1
#
_entry.id   AF-A0A528D7L5-F1
#
_cell.length_a   1.000
_cell.length_b   1.000
_cell.length_c   1.000
_cell.angle_alpha   90.00
_cell.angle_beta   90.00
_cell.angle_gamma   90.00
#
_symmetry.space_group_name_H-M   'P 1'
#
loop_
_entity.id
_entity.type
_entity.pdbx_description
1 polymer ?
#
loop_
_entity_poly.entity_id
_entity_poly.type
_entity_poly.pdbx_seq_one_letter_code
_entity_poly.pdbx_strand_id
1 'polypeptide(L)'
;MATGAYALAVRDEAAYREFKYTAFWLLPSASGESGRITVGIRSTETQPQLFDLEITLHGQPFAIFRSLTIAPGETWAREIPVPVLATPQKADARLYRPEDNRLYRSVSTLVPRI
;
A
#
# COMPACT_ATOMS: atom_id res chain seq x y z
N MET A 1 26.84 -9.56 -24.28
CA MET A 1 26.47 -8.14 -24.16
C MET A 1 25.06 -8.01 -24.74
N ALA A 2 24.03 -7.96 -23.90
CA ALA A 2 22.65 -7.81 -24.35
C ALA A 2 22.16 -6.41 -24.00
N THR A 3 21.96 -5.58 -25.02
CA THR A 3 21.44 -4.21 -24.88
C THR A 3 19.93 -4.28 -25.10
N GLY A 4 19.14 -3.96 -24.07
CA GLY A 4 17.68 -3.87 -24.17
C GLY A 4 17.25 -2.42 -24.38
N ALA A 5 16.41 -2.16 -25.38
CA ALA A 5 15.75 -0.88 -25.59
C ALA A 5 14.29 -0.98 -25.14
N TYR A 6 13.85 -0.03 -24.31
CA TYR A 6 12.46 0.11 -23.91
C TYR A 6 11.89 1.37 -24.58
N ALA A 7 10.88 1.21 -25.43
CA ALA A 7 10.11 2.32 -25.98
C ALA A 7 8.77 2.39 -25.23
N LEU A 8 8.56 3.46 -24.46
CA LEU A 8 7.27 3.76 -23.85
C LEU A 8 6.57 4.80 -24.75
N ALA A 9 5.59 4.36 -25.53
CA ALA A 9 4.72 5.27 -26.26
C ALA A 9 3.62 5.76 -25.32
N VAL A 10 3.59 7.06 -25.02
CA VAL A 10 2.44 7.72 -24.41
C VAL A 10 2.02 8.83 -25.37
N ARG A 11 0.86 8.67 -26.01
CA ARG A 11 0.19 9.73 -26.77
C ARG A 11 -1.15 10.09 -26.11
N ASP A 12 -1.47 11.37 -26.26
CA ASP A 12 -2.73 12.08 -26.01
C ASP A 12 -3.06 12.59 -24.59
N GLU A 13 -2.58 13.82 -24.33
CA GLU A 13 -3.33 15.09 -24.31
C GLU A 13 -4.67 15.21 -23.53
N ALA A 14 -4.65 16.19 -22.60
CA ALA A 14 -5.76 17.06 -22.18
C ALA A 14 -7.04 16.45 -21.56
N ALA A 15 -6.94 16.10 -20.27
CA ALA A 15 -7.95 16.47 -19.30
C ALA A 15 -7.27 16.74 -17.95
N TYR A 16 -7.21 18.01 -17.52
CA TYR A 16 -7.02 18.34 -16.10
C TYR A 16 -8.29 17.92 -15.36
N ARG A 17 -8.48 16.61 -15.21
CA ARG A 17 -9.36 16.00 -14.23
C ARG A 17 -8.60 16.16 -12.93
N GLU A 18 -9.17 16.77 -11.91
CA GLU A 18 -8.70 16.49 -10.55
C GLU A 18 -8.74 14.97 -10.41
N PHE A 19 -7.58 14.33 -10.51
CA PHE A 19 -7.47 12.90 -10.39
C PHE A 19 -7.83 12.62 -8.94
N LYS A 20 -9.09 12.25 -8.73
CA LYS A 20 -9.52 11.68 -7.46
C LYS A 20 -8.73 10.40 -7.30
N TYR A 21 -7.86 10.35 -6.29
CA TYR A 21 -7.01 9.19 -6.09
C TYR A 21 -6.91 8.83 -4.61
N THR A 22 -6.79 7.53 -4.36
CA THR A 22 -6.33 7.03 -3.08
C THR A 22 -4.90 6.55 -3.26
N ALA A 23 -3.97 7.22 -2.58
CA ALA A 23 -2.60 6.73 -2.44
C ALA A 23 -2.57 5.68 -1.34
N PHE A 24 -1.83 4.61 -1.60
CA PHE A 24 -1.66 3.50 -0.69
C PHE A 24 -0.21 3.04 -0.79
N TRP A 25 0.45 2.87 0.34
CA TRP A 25 1.85 2.48 0.40
C TRP A 25 2.12 1.57 1.59
N LEU A 26 3.18 0.80 1.45
CA LEU A 26 3.73 -0.06 2.48
C LEU A 26 5.24 0.10 2.45
N LEU A 27 5.79 0.63 3.54
CA LEU A 27 7.20 0.94 3.67
C LEU A 27 7.81 0.05 4.74
N PRO A 28 9.00 -0.53 4.49
CA PRO A 28 9.76 -1.12 5.58
C PRO A 28 10.30 0.00 6.48
N SER A 29 10.62 -0.32 7.73
CA SER A 29 11.36 0.60 8.59
C SER A 29 12.68 1.04 7.97
N ALA A 30 13.08 2.26 8.28
CA ALA A 30 14.35 2.81 7.83
C ALA A 30 15.52 1.98 8.36
N SER A 31 16.62 1.95 7.61
CA SER A 31 17.83 1.19 7.92
C SER A 31 18.30 1.42 9.37
N GLY A 32 18.31 0.35 10.18
CA GLY A 32 18.74 0.38 11.59
C GLY A 32 17.62 0.03 12.58
N GLU A 33 16.36 0.29 12.22
CA GLU A 33 15.21 -0.23 12.96
C GLU A 33 14.71 -1.48 12.23
N SER A 34 14.88 -2.66 12.82
CA SER A 34 14.34 -3.91 12.25
C SER A 34 12.98 -4.22 12.86
N GLY A 35 12.11 -4.89 12.09
CA GLY A 35 10.88 -5.47 12.63
C GLY A 35 9.69 -4.53 12.67
N ARG A 36 9.64 -3.54 11.78
CA ARG A 36 8.48 -2.68 11.61
C ARG A 36 8.18 -2.44 10.14
N ILE A 37 6.90 -2.36 9.83
CA ILE A 37 6.42 -1.87 8.54
C ILE A 37 5.41 -0.76 8.79
N THR A 38 5.43 0.26 7.93
CA THR A 38 4.46 1.34 7.97
C THR A 38 3.54 1.22 6.77
N VAL A 39 2.27 1.01 7.05
CA VAL A 39 1.20 1.05 6.05
C VAL A 39 0.54 2.43 6.10
N GLY A 40 0.22 2.99 4.95
CA GLY A 40 -0.48 4.27 4.90
C GLY A 40 -1.40 4.41 3.71
N ILE A 41 -2.47 5.17 3.94
CA ILE A 41 -3.55 5.47 3.00
C ILE A 41 -3.72 6.98 3.02
N ARG A 42 -3.75 7.61 1.85
CA ARG A 42 -4.14 9.01 1.70
C ARG A 42 -5.22 9.14 0.65
N SER A 43 -6.29 9.84 0.98
CA SER A 43 -7.39 10.10 0.05
C SER A 43 -7.33 11.54 -0.45
N THR A 44 -7.38 11.74 -1.76
CA THR A 44 -7.68 13.03 -2.39
C THR A 44 -9.09 13.04 -3.02
N GLU A 45 -9.92 12.07 -2.62
CA GLU A 45 -11.32 11.99 -3.01
C GLU A 45 -12.13 13.14 -2.40
N THR A 46 -13.26 13.49 -3.03
CA THR A 46 -14.14 14.58 -2.58
C THR A 46 -15.10 14.19 -1.46
N GLN A 47 -15.19 12.90 -1.13
CA GLN A 47 -16.06 12.35 -0.09
C GLN A 47 -15.26 11.40 0.80
N PRO A 48 -15.63 11.27 2.10
CA PRO A 48 -15.07 10.24 2.95
C PRO A 48 -15.21 8.86 2.30
N GLN A 49 -14.17 8.05 2.37
CA GLN A 49 -14.16 6.69 1.84
C GLN A 49 -13.98 5.70 2.98
N LEU A 50 -14.69 4.58 2.92
CA LEU A 50 -14.46 3.45 3.82
C LEU A 50 -13.61 2.39 3.12
N PHE A 51 -12.64 1.87 3.87
CA PHE A 51 -11.79 0.77 3.40
C PHE A 51 -11.60 -0.30 4.47
N ASP A 52 -11.45 -1.53 3.99
CA ASP A 52 -10.90 -2.63 4.76
C ASP A 52 -9.45 -2.85 4.32
N LEU A 53 -8.54 -3.00 5.26
CA LEU A 53 -7.12 -3.23 5.02
C LEU A 53 -6.74 -4.60 5.60
N GLU A 54 -6.22 -5.48 4.75
CA GLU A 54 -5.63 -6.75 5.12
C GLU A 54 -4.13 -6.70 4.86
N ILE A 55 -3.36 -7.22 5.80
CA ILE A 55 -1.91 -7.37 5.68
C ILE A 55 -1.57 -8.83 5.88
N THR A 56 -0.75 -9.34 4.97
CA THR A 56 -0.22 -10.70 5.04
C THR A 56 1.31 -10.68 5.06
N LEU A 57 1.91 -11.58 5.84
CA LEU A 57 3.35 -11.87 5.79
C LEU A 57 3.53 -13.25 5.18
N HIS A 58 4.33 -13.37 4.11
CA HIS A 58 4.50 -14.63 3.37
C HIS A 58 3.17 -15.29 2.95
N GLY A 59 2.16 -14.48 2.62
CA GLY A 59 0.82 -14.96 2.25
C GLY A 59 -0.04 -15.44 3.42
N GLN A 60 0.45 -15.37 4.67
CA GLN A 60 -0.34 -15.65 5.87
C GLN A 60 -0.95 -14.36 6.42
N PRO A 61 -2.24 -14.34 6.80
CA PRO A 61 -2.87 -13.19 7.45
C PRO A 61 -2.10 -12.75 8.71
N PHE A 62 -1.81 -11.47 8.79
CA PHE A 62 -1.03 -10.89 9.88
C PHE A 62 -1.80 -9.80 10.63
N ALA A 63 -2.43 -8.87 9.92
CA ALA A 63 -3.24 -7.82 10.52
C ALA A 63 -4.43 -7.46 9.64
N ILE A 64 -5.54 -7.08 10.26
CA ILE A 64 -6.75 -6.63 9.57
C ILE A 64 -7.28 -5.38 10.26
N PHE A 65 -7.57 -4.35 9.49
CA PHE A 65 -8.25 -3.13 9.93
C PHE A 65 -9.55 -2.99 9.14
N ARG A 66 -10.68 -2.94 9.85
CA ARG A 66 -12.01 -2.87 9.23
C ARG A 66 -12.57 -1.46 9.30
N SER A 67 -13.33 -1.08 8.28
CA SER A 67 -14.11 0.16 8.24
C SER A 67 -13.29 1.42 8.51
N LEU A 68 -12.06 1.48 7.98
CA LEU A 68 -11.22 2.68 8.05
C LEU A 68 -11.90 3.79 7.25
N THR A 69 -12.38 4.83 7.95
CA THR A 69 -12.95 6.01 7.32
C THR A 69 -11.84 7.01 7.06
N ILE A 70 -11.58 7.32 5.80
CA ILE A 70 -10.57 8.28 5.38
C ILE A 70 -11.28 9.49 4.77
N ALA A 71 -11.22 10.62 5.46
CA ALA A 71 -11.79 11.87 5.00
C ALA A 71 -11.02 12.44 3.78
N PRO A 72 -11.65 13.34 3.00
CA PRO A 72 -10.97 14.08 1.93
C PRO A 72 -9.70 14.77 2.43
N GLY A 73 -8.56 14.50 1.78
CA GLY A 73 -7.26 15.05 2.14
C GLY A 73 -6.57 14.36 3.32
N GLU A 74 -7.26 13.47 4.04
CA GLU A 74 -6.72 12.77 5.20
C GLU A 74 -5.65 11.77 4.81
N THR A 75 -4.64 11.65 5.68
CA THR A 75 -3.65 10.59 5.64
C THR A 75 -3.75 9.77 6.92
N TRP A 76 -4.10 8.50 6.75
CA TRP A 76 -4.02 7.51 7.81
C TRP A 76 -2.75 6.69 7.64
N ALA A 77 -1.98 6.51 8.71
CA ALA A 77 -0.81 5.67 8.70
C ALA A 77 -0.72 4.88 10.00
N ARG A 78 -0.23 3.65 9.90
CA ARG A 78 -0.01 2.77 11.06
C ARG A 78 1.33 2.09 10.94
N GLU A 79 2.10 2.19 12.02
CA GLU A 79 3.28 1.37 12.21
C GLU A 79 2.86 0.03 12.81
N ILE A 80 3.40 -1.04 12.25
CA ILE A 80 3.04 -2.40 12.58
C ILE A 80 4.33 -3.17 12.91
N PRO A 81 4.50 -3.65 14.15
CA PRO A 81 5.62 -4.51 14.49
C PRO A 81 5.46 -5.85 13.77
N VAL A 82 6.52 -6.32 13.13
CA VAL A 82 6.59 -7.60 12.45
C VAL A 82 7.76 -8.42 12.97
N PRO A 83 7.66 -9.76 13.02
CA PRO A 83 8.80 -10.60 13.38
C PRO A 83 9.97 -10.32 12.45
N VAL A 84 11.20 -10.27 12.98
CA VAL A 84 12.40 -10.22 12.14
C VAL A 84 12.96 -11.62 12.04
N LEU A 85 13.15 -12.10 10.81
CA LEU A 85 13.70 -13.41 10.52
C LEU A 85 15.04 -13.25 9.80
N ALA A 86 15.86 -14.30 9.85
CA ALA A 86 17.13 -14.35 9.11
C ALA A 86 16.93 -14.28 7.58
N THR A 87 15.74 -14.65 7.10
CA THR A 87 15.32 -14.57 5.71
C THR A 87 14.46 -13.33 5.46
N PRO A 88 14.62 -12.62 4.33
CA PRO A 88 13.71 -11.54 3.94
C PRO A 88 12.27 -12.02 3.90
N GLN A 89 11.36 -11.22 4.46
CA GLN A 89 9.94 -11.55 4.47
C GLN A 89 9.15 -10.65 3.55
N LYS A 90 8.30 -11.23 2.71
CA LYS A 90 7.39 -10.45 1.87
C LYS A 90 6.19 -10.04 2.70
N ALA A 91 5.97 -8.74 2.81
CA ALA A 91 4.76 -8.17 3.36
C ALA A 91 3.88 -7.67 2.20
N ASP A 92 2.63 -8.13 2.16
CA ASP A 92 1.62 -7.68 1.21
C ASP A 92 0.52 -6.98 1.99
N ALA A 93 0.07 -5.83 1.49
CA ALA A 93 -1.08 -5.11 2.01
C ALA A 93 -2.12 -4.94 0.90
N ARG A 94 -3.38 -5.22 1.24
CA ARG A 94 -4.52 -5.21 0.33
C ARG A 94 -5.61 -4.33 0.92
N LEU A 95 -6.06 -3.37 0.11
CA LEU A 95 -7.11 -2.43 0.45
C LEU A 95 -8.37 -2.81 -0.32
N TYR A 96 -9.48 -3.00 0.39
CA TYR A 96 -10.77 -3.42 -0.13
C TYR A 96 -11.83 -2.36 0.11
N ARG A 97 -12.83 -2.30 -0.78
CA ARG A 97 -14.07 -1.55 -0.51
C ARG A 97 -15.03 -2.46 0.26
N PRO A 98 -15.57 -2.04 1.42
CA PRO A 98 -16.39 -2.91 2.26
C PRO A 98 -17.77 -3.21 1.64
N GLU A 99 -18.27 -2.36 0.74
CA GLU A 99 -19.59 -2.53 0.09
C GLU A 99 -19.69 -3.83 -0.72
N ASP A 100 -18.63 -4.18 -1.45
CA ASP A 100 -18.56 -5.32 -2.36
C ASP A 100 -17.40 -6.27 -2.04
N ASN A 101 -16.67 -6.01 -0.95
CA ASN A 101 -15.40 -6.64 -0.60
C ASN A 101 -14.41 -6.71 -1.79
N ARG A 102 -14.51 -5.75 -2.72
CA ARG A 102 -13.68 -5.74 -3.93
C ARG A 102 -12.31 -5.20 -3.61
N LEU A 103 -11.28 -5.92 -4.10
CA LEU A 103 -9.91 -5.44 -4.03
C LEU A 103 -9.81 -4.12 -4.81
N TYR A 104 -9.50 -3.06 -4.09
CA TYR A 104 -9.36 -1.73 -4.64
C TYR A 104 -7.91 -1.44 -5.01
N ARG A 105 -6.95 -1.79 -4.14
CA ARG A 105 -5.52 -1.61 -4.39
C ARG A 105 -4.69 -2.59 -3.56
N SER A 106 -3.52 -2.95 -4.05
CA SER A 106 -2.54 -3.75 -3.31
C SER A 106 -1.14 -3.17 -3.45
N VAL A 107 -0.32 -3.33 -2.41
CA VAL A 107 1.09 -2.98 -2.40
C VAL A 107 1.88 -4.06 -1.67
N SER A 108 3.18 -4.14 -1.97
CA SER A 108 4.06 -5.13 -1.36
C SER A 108 5.39 -4.50 -1.01
N THR A 109 6.03 -5.01 0.03
CA THR A 109 7.41 -4.67 0.37
C THR A 109 8.16 -5.88 0.95
N LEU A 110 9.48 -5.74 1.08
CA LEU A 110 10.33 -6.71 1.77
C LEU A 110 10.70 -6.15 3.14
N VAL A 111 10.41 -6.94 4.19
CA VAL A 111 10.88 -6.66 5.55
C VAL A 111 12.39 -6.93 5.59
N PRO A 112 13.21 -5.96 6.01
CA PRO A 112 14.65 -6.15 6.18
C PRO A 112 14.93 -7.27 7.18
N ARG A 113 15.96 -8.07 6.89
CA ARG A 113 16.50 -9.06 7.84
C ARG A 113 17.35 -8.38 8.90
N ILE A 114 17.58 -9.07 10.03
CA ILE A 114 18.68 -8.74 10.95
C ILE A 114 20.04 -8.98 10.31
#